data_AF-A0A257R0A1-F1
#
_entry.id   AF-A0A257R0A1-F1
#
_cell.length_a   1.000
_cell.length_b   1.000
_cell.length_c   1.000
_cell.angle_alpha   90.00
_cell.angle_beta   90.00
_cell.angle_gamma   90.00
#
_symmetry.space_group_name_H-M   'P 1'
#
loop_
_entity.id
_entity.type
_entity.pdbx_description
1 polymer ?
#
loop_
_entity_poly.entity_id
_entity_poly.type
_entity_poly.pdbx_seq_one_letter_code
_entity_poly.pdbx_strand_id
1 'polypeptide(L)'
;MVDPKTAADRQHDRIIDDIETRARRRVLTVQLPEADLRRAARSLASRADGIMARRERDSVLRALADIEARHCRRIAEALAGLIREGN
;
A
#
# COMPACT_ATOMS: atom_id res chain seq x y z
N MET A 1 3.68 20.63 39.87
CA MET A 1 5.02 20.47 39.30
C MET A 1 4.86 19.61 38.05
N VAL A 2 5.15 20.16 36.87
CA VAL A 2 5.05 19.38 35.61
C VAL A 2 6.30 18.53 35.53
N ASP A 3 6.14 17.21 35.58
CA ASP A 3 7.26 16.26 35.49
C ASP A 3 7.92 16.39 34.10
N PRO A 4 9.22 16.72 34.00
CA PRO A 4 9.89 16.77 32.72
C PRO A 4 10.04 15.35 32.17
N LYS A 5 9.07 14.91 31.34
CA LYS A 5 9.19 13.66 30.54
C LYS A 5 10.60 13.56 29.96
N THR A 6 11.29 12.47 30.26
CA THR A 6 12.65 12.26 29.76
C THR A 6 12.63 12.10 28.25
N ALA A 7 13.78 12.29 27.58
CA ALA A 7 13.87 12.10 26.13
C ALA A 7 13.46 10.68 25.71
N ALA A 8 13.71 9.68 26.57
CA ALA A 8 13.29 8.30 26.38
C ALA A 8 11.76 8.14 26.42
N ASP A 9 11.07 8.80 27.35
CA ASP A 9 9.60 8.74 27.45
C ASP A 9 8.94 9.35 26.19
N ARG A 10 9.48 10.46 25.70
CA ARG A 10 8.99 11.08 24.45
C ARG A 10 9.24 10.19 23.23
N GLN A 11 10.31 9.41 23.23
CA GLN A 11 10.60 8.45 22.16
C GLN A 11 9.66 7.25 22.24
N HIS A 12 9.37 6.76 23.44
CA HIS A 12 8.38 5.71 23.69
C HIS A 12 6.98 6.11 23.22
N ASP A 13 6.52 7.32 23.58
CA ASP A 13 5.22 7.83 23.16
C ASP A 13 5.11 7.91 21.64
N ARG A 14 6.16 8.38 20.95
CA ARG A 14 6.19 8.43 19.48
C ARG A 14 6.12 7.04 18.83
N ILE A 15 6.79 6.06 19.43
CA ILE A 15 6.76 4.67 18.94
C ILE A 15 5.34 4.08 19.11
N ILE A 16 4.71 4.33 20.24
CA ILE A 16 3.33 3.90 20.52
C ILE A 16 2.36 4.59 19.56
N ASP A 17 2.47 5.90 19.36
CA ASP A 17 1.65 6.66 18.41
C ASP A 17 1.82 6.16 16.96
N ASP A 18 3.05 5.81 16.54
CA ASP A 18 3.31 5.25 15.22
C ASP A 18 2.73 3.83 15.08
N ILE A 19 2.82 3.01 16.12
CA ILE A 19 2.21 1.67 16.17
C ILE A 19 0.69 1.78 16.11
N GLU A 20 0.08 2.66 16.91
CA GLU A 20 -1.36 2.91 16.90
C GLU A 20 -1.81 3.51 15.58
N THR A 21 -1.05 4.42 14.99
CA THR A 21 -1.37 5.03 13.69
C THR A 21 -1.30 3.99 12.57
N ARG A 22 -0.30 3.10 12.60
CA ARG A 22 -0.22 1.96 11.66
C ARG A 22 -1.33 0.95 11.91
N ALA A 23 -1.69 0.68 13.16
CA ALA A 23 -2.80 -0.19 13.54
C ALA A 23 -4.14 0.40 13.08
N ARG A 24 -4.39 1.70 13.27
CA ARG A 24 -5.58 2.41 12.76
C ARG A 24 -5.61 2.47 11.23
N ARG A 25 -4.47 2.63 10.55
CA ARG A 25 -4.39 2.51 9.08
C ARG A 25 -4.68 1.09 8.59
N ARG A 26 -4.32 0.06 9.38
CA ARG A 26 -4.73 -1.33 9.13
C ARG A 26 -6.23 -1.55 9.41
N VAL A 27 -6.80 -0.88 10.41
CA VAL A 27 -8.24 -0.93 10.75
C VAL A 27 -9.11 -0.10 9.81
N LEU A 28 -8.53 0.85 9.08
CA LEU A 28 -9.09 1.41 7.85
C LEU A 28 -8.96 0.41 6.68
N THR A 29 -9.24 -0.86 6.95
CA THR A 29 -9.80 -1.75 5.93
C THR A 29 -11.03 -1.05 5.40
N VAL A 30 -10.87 -0.41 4.24
CA VAL A 30 -11.98 0.03 3.43
C VAL A 30 -12.92 -1.17 3.35
N GLN A 31 -14.14 -1.04 3.89
CA GLN A 31 -15.21 -2.02 3.68
C GLN A 31 -15.68 -1.91 2.22
N LEU A 32 -14.75 -2.09 1.28
CA LEU A 32 -15.09 -2.39 -0.08
C LEU A 32 -15.62 -3.82 -0.06
N PRO A 33 -16.80 -4.07 -0.64
CA PRO A 33 -17.25 -5.42 -0.90
C PRO A 33 -16.13 -6.22 -1.57
N GLU A 34 -15.98 -7.49 -1.21
CA GLU A 34 -14.95 -8.37 -1.75
C GLU A 34 -14.94 -8.36 -3.30
N ALA A 35 -16.12 -8.21 -3.91
CA ALA A 35 -16.29 -8.07 -5.36
C ALA A 35 -15.56 -6.83 -5.94
N ASP A 36 -15.60 -5.70 -5.24
CA ASP A 36 -14.96 -4.46 -5.65
C ASP A 36 -13.44 -4.53 -5.43
N LEU A 37 -12.98 -5.16 -4.35
CA LEU A 37 -11.56 -5.44 -4.14
C LEU A 37 -11.01 -6.35 -5.25
N ARG A 38 -11.74 -7.41 -5.62
CA ARG A 38 -11.36 -8.32 -6.72
C ARG A 38 -11.33 -7.57 -8.07
N ARG A 39 -12.32 -6.69 -8.32
CA ARG A 39 -12.37 -5.86 -9.53
C ARG A 39 -11.17 -4.91 -9.59
N ALA A 40 -10.86 -4.23 -8.49
CA ALA A 40 -9.72 -3.33 -8.40
C ALA A 40 -8.39 -4.06 -8.62
N ALA A 41 -8.21 -5.23 -7.99
CA ALA A 41 -7.02 -6.06 -8.17
C ALA A 41 -6.83 -6.47 -9.64
N ARG A 42 -7.89 -6.94 -10.31
CA ARG A 42 -7.83 -7.30 -11.75
C ARG A 42 -7.53 -6.10 -12.65
N SER A 43 -8.13 -4.94 -12.35
CA SER A 43 -7.90 -3.71 -13.11
C SER A 43 -6.43 -3.27 -13.04
N LEU A 44 -5.86 -3.30 -11.83
CA LEU A 44 -4.45 -2.94 -11.60
C LEU A 44 -3.49 -3.94 -12.26
N ALA A 45 -3.77 -5.25 -12.18
CA ALA A 45 -2.97 -6.26 -12.86
C ALA A 45 -2.99 -6.06 -14.40
N SER A 46 -4.18 -5.88 -14.98
CA SER A 46 -4.34 -5.61 -16.42
C SER A 46 -3.62 -4.33 -16.86
N ARG A 47 -3.68 -3.28 -16.03
CA ARG A 47 -2.93 -2.04 -16.29
C ARG A 47 -1.42 -2.27 -16.27
N ALA A 48 -0.90 -3.03 -15.31
CA ALA A 48 0.53 -3.35 -15.27
C ALA A 48 0.96 -4.11 -16.54
N ASP A 49 0.17 -5.10 -16.96
CA ASP A 49 0.46 -5.88 -18.15
C ASP A 49 0.38 -5.02 -19.42
N GLY A 50 -0.60 -4.12 -19.51
CA GLY A 50 -0.71 -3.14 -20.58
C GLY A 50 0.46 -2.16 -20.64
N ILE A 51 0.99 -1.73 -19.49
CA ILE A 51 2.19 -0.88 -19.42
C ILE A 51 3.43 -1.67 -19.89
N MET A 52 3.61 -2.90 -19.41
CA MET A 52 4.75 -3.74 -19.79
C MET A 52 4.71 -4.19 -21.26
N ALA A 53 3.52 -4.33 -21.84
CA ALA A 53 3.36 -4.67 -23.25
C ALA A 53 3.77 -3.52 -24.19
N ARG A 54 3.75 -2.27 -23.70
CA ARG A 54 4.16 -1.10 -24.48
C ARG A 54 5.69 -1.03 -24.56
N ARG A 55 6.22 -0.99 -25.77
CA ARG A 55 7.65 -0.77 -26.00
C ARG A 55 7.95 0.73 -25.99
N GLU A 56 8.31 1.25 -24.83
CA GLU A 56 8.84 2.60 -24.72
C GLU A 56 10.32 2.65 -25.13
N ARG A 57 10.69 3.60 -26.00
CA ARG A 57 12.06 3.74 -26.54
C ARG A 57 12.94 4.63 -25.68
N ASP A 58 12.33 5.63 -25.04
CA ASP A 58 13.03 6.49 -24.11
C ASP A 58 13.33 5.73 -22.81
N SER A 59 14.60 5.73 -22.41
CA SER A 59 15.06 4.98 -21.24
C SER A 59 14.48 5.47 -19.92
N VAL A 60 14.22 6.78 -19.79
CA VAL A 60 13.64 7.40 -18.58
C VAL A 60 12.16 7.05 -18.52
N LEU A 61 11.44 7.20 -19.63
CA LEU A 61 10.02 6.85 -19.69
C LEU A 61 9.79 5.35 -19.49
N ARG A 62 10.68 4.50 -20.02
CA ARG A 62 10.67 3.06 -19.75
C ARG A 62 10.87 2.77 -18.26
N ALA A 63 11.86 3.40 -17.61
CA ALA A 63 12.09 3.19 -16.18
C ALA A 63 10.89 3.62 -15.33
N LEU A 64 10.24 4.74 -15.66
CA LEU A 64 9.03 5.19 -15.01
C LEU A 64 7.85 4.23 -15.25
N ALA A 65 7.70 3.73 -16.47
CA ALA A 65 6.71 2.70 -16.80
C ALA A 65 6.93 1.40 -16.00
N ASP A 66 8.18 0.97 -15.83
CA ASP A 66 8.53 -0.21 -15.02
C ASP A 66 8.25 0.00 -13.53
N ILE A 67 8.46 1.22 -13.01
CA ILE A 67 8.10 1.58 -11.63
C ILE A 67 6.58 1.52 -11.46
N GLU A 68 5.83 2.11 -12.38
CA GLU A 68 4.36 2.14 -12.34
C GLU A 68 3.75 0.74 -12.46
N ALA A 69 4.26 -0.09 -13.38
CA ALA A 69 3.81 -1.48 -13.53
C ALA A 69 4.06 -2.30 -12.26
N ARG A 70 5.24 -2.16 -11.65
CA ARG A 70 5.54 -2.80 -10.35
C ARG A 70 4.63 -2.29 -9.24
N HIS A 71 4.34 -0.99 -9.22
CA HIS A 71 3.44 -0.42 -8.22
C HIS A 71 2.01 -0.97 -8.35
N CYS A 72 1.49 -1.02 -9.59
CA CYS A 72 0.18 -1.61 -9.89
C CYS A 72 0.10 -3.08 -9.46
N ARG A 73 1.14 -3.90 -9.76
CA ARG A 73 1.19 -5.31 -9.33
C ARG A 73 1.20 -5.47 -7.82
N ARG A 74 2.03 -4.69 -7.12
CA ARG A 74 2.10 -4.72 -5.64
C ARG A 74 0.76 -4.39 -5.00
N ILE A 75 0.03 -3.40 -5.52
CA ILE A 75 -1.30 -3.06 -4.99
C ILE A 75 -2.30 -4.19 -5.32
N ALA A 76 -2.28 -4.74 -6.53
CA ALA A 76 -3.14 -5.86 -6.90
C ALA A 76 -2.93 -7.09 -5.98
N GLU A 77 -1.67 -7.42 -5.69
CA GLU A 77 -1.29 -8.50 -4.77
C GLU A 77 -1.74 -8.21 -3.33
N ALA A 78 -1.57 -6.98 -2.86
CA ALA A 78 -2.02 -6.57 -1.53
C ALA A 78 -3.55 -6.69 -1.39
N LEU A 79 -4.31 -6.26 -2.42
CA LEU A 79 -5.77 -6.41 -2.45
C LEU A 79 -6.17 -7.90 -2.47
N ALA A 80 -5.48 -8.73 -3.25
CA ALA A 80 -5.70 -10.18 -3.27
C ALA A 80 -5.32 -10.86 -1.95
N GLY A 81 -4.34 -10.34 -1.21
CA GLY A 81 -4.01 -10.75 0.15
C GLY A 81 -5.13 -10.46 1.13
N LEU A 82 -5.65 -9.23 1.12
CA LEU A 82 -6.78 -8.83 1.97
C LEU A 82 -8.03 -9.68 1.75
N ILE A 83 -8.31 -10.06 0.50
CA ILE A 83 -9.42 -10.95 0.15
C ILE A 83 -9.23 -12.37 0.74
N ARG A 84 -7.99 -12.88 0.77
CA ARG A 84 -7.68 -14.21 1.32
C ARG A 84 -7.71 -14.24 2.84
N GLU A 85 -7.26 -13.18 3.49
CA GLU A 85 -7.23 -13.08 4.97
C GLU A 85 -8.61 -12.75 5.57
N GLY A 86 -9.55 -12.23 4.76
CA GLY A 86 -10.93 -11.94 5.16
C GLY A 86 -11.93 -13.10 4.99
N ASN A 87 -11.48 -14.27 4.51
CA ASN A 87 -12.23 -15.53 4.50
C ASN A 87 -11.68 -16.49 5.57
#